data_AF-A0A348NRS8-F1
#
_entry.id   AF-A0A348NRS8-F1
#
_cell.length_a   1.000
_cell.length_b   1.000
_cell.length_c   1.000
_cell.angle_alpha   90.00
_cell.angle_beta   90.00
_cell.angle_gamma   90.00
#
_symmetry.space_group_name_H-M   'P 1'
#
loop_
_entity.id
_entity.type
_entity.pdbx_description
1 polymer ?
#
loop_
_entity_poly.entity_id
_entity_poly.type
_entity_poly.pdbx_seq_one_letter_code
_entity_poly.pdbx_strand_id
1 'polypeptide(L)'
;MAIKAETRKRLWGRSGNRCAKCRAELVRSDEGGLPGAMVGEEAHIIARSPGGARYEPLDPKARDGYDNLILLCANDHSEVDAQPSRHTVASLRTMKRRHELWVKSRLHGPTSDNGPTLVTVMRSGNDLWPLINRAFGWQFGMPEGLSEEEEDLIDSALQTITDWCDISTDVELQGLRSVREAKRSMTAEVDSLAGAGFLLLGGQRQAAWGGGEVTGPVVVLEVMRPEDLEPLRLPATEQGASAPEARDRS
;
A
#
# COMPACT_ATOMS: atom_id res chain seq x y z
N MET A 1 1.70 23.46 33.63
CA MET A 1 0.61 23.78 32.69
C MET A 1 -0.08 22.51 32.22
N ALA A 2 -1.38 22.53 31.93
CA ALA A 2 -2.07 21.35 31.41
C ALA A 2 -1.79 21.18 29.90
N ILE A 3 -1.84 19.94 29.39
CA ILE A 3 -1.78 19.65 27.95
C ILE A 3 -2.94 20.38 27.26
N LYS A 4 -2.64 21.15 26.21
CA LYS A 4 -3.64 21.91 25.44
C LYS A 4 -4.64 20.97 24.75
N ALA A 5 -5.89 21.41 24.64
CA ALA A 5 -6.95 20.62 23.98
C ALA A 5 -6.59 20.24 22.53
N GLU A 6 -5.93 21.14 21.78
CA GLU A 6 -5.44 20.86 20.43
C GLU A 6 -4.41 19.71 20.41
N THR A 7 -3.41 19.75 21.30
CA THR A 7 -2.40 18.69 21.46
C THR A 7 -3.05 17.36 21.78
N ARG A 8 -4.04 17.35 22.70
CA ARG A 8 -4.81 16.16 23.06
C ARG A 8 -5.55 15.59 21.84
N LYS A 9 -6.30 16.42 21.11
CA LYS A 9 -7.01 16.00 19.89
C LYS A 9 -6.06 15.40 18.85
N ARG A 10 -4.90 16.02 18.64
CA ARG A 10 -3.88 15.51 17.71
C ARG A 10 -3.31 14.16 18.15
N LEU A 11 -3.01 14.00 19.44
CA LEU A 11 -2.49 12.75 19.99
C LEU A 11 -3.52 11.62 19.86
N TRP A 12 -4.72 11.82 20.38
CA TRP A 12 -5.78 10.82 20.36
C TRP A 12 -6.22 10.47 18.93
N GLY A 13 -6.35 11.47 18.05
CA GLY A 13 -6.71 11.27 16.65
C GLY A 13 -5.67 10.45 15.89
N ARG A 14 -4.37 10.75 16.07
CA ARG A 14 -3.29 10.00 15.39
C ARG A 14 -3.02 8.62 15.99
N SER A 15 -3.42 8.40 17.23
CA SER A 15 -3.37 7.09 17.87
C SER A 15 -4.58 6.19 17.59
N GLY A 16 -5.63 6.72 16.96
CA GLY A 16 -6.76 5.93 16.47
C GLY A 16 -7.48 5.12 17.55
N ASN A 17 -7.63 5.67 18.77
CA ASN A 17 -8.21 4.98 19.91
C ASN A 17 -7.51 3.65 20.29
N ARG A 18 -6.19 3.54 20.07
CA ARG A 18 -5.40 2.34 20.36
C ARG A 18 -4.15 2.68 21.16
N CYS A 19 -3.78 1.81 22.10
CA CYS A 19 -2.52 1.94 22.85
C CYS A 19 -1.31 1.86 21.91
N ALA A 20 -0.32 2.73 22.07
CA ALA A 20 0.89 2.72 21.24
C ALA A 20 1.72 1.43 21.35
N LYS A 21 1.62 0.74 22.49
CA LYS A 21 2.33 -0.52 22.79
C LYS A 21 1.45 -1.74 22.49
N CYS A 22 0.44 -2.04 23.31
CA CYS A 22 -0.35 -3.26 23.19
C CYS A 22 -1.51 -3.20 22.17
N ARG A 23 -1.79 -2.04 21.57
CA ARG A 23 -2.94 -1.83 20.66
C ARG A 23 -4.31 -2.08 21.27
N ALA A 24 -4.43 -2.22 22.59
CA ALA A 24 -5.72 -2.26 23.25
C ALA A 24 -6.50 -0.96 23.01
N GLU A 25 -7.82 -1.09 22.94
CA GLU A 25 -8.73 0.05 22.86
C GLU A 25 -8.71 0.89 24.14
N LEU A 26 -8.72 2.22 23.96
CA LEU A 26 -8.50 3.18 25.05
C LEU A 26 -9.78 3.90 25.51
N VAL A 27 -10.75 4.04 24.62
CA VAL A 27 -12.12 4.45 24.91
C VAL A 27 -13.00 3.29 24.51
N ARG A 28 -13.61 2.63 25.50
CA ARG A 28 -14.52 1.51 25.30
C ARG A 28 -15.87 2.01 24.78
N SER A 29 -16.62 1.11 24.16
CA SER A 29 -18.00 1.39 23.78
C SER A 29 -18.90 1.54 25.00
N ASP A 30 -19.99 2.28 24.83
CA ASP A 30 -21.07 2.35 25.81
C ASP A 30 -21.73 0.96 25.92
N GLU A 31 -22.05 0.54 27.14
CA GLU A 31 -22.65 -0.77 27.40
C GLU A 31 -23.72 -0.63 28.50
N GLY A 32 -24.91 -1.21 28.25
CA GLY A 32 -26.00 -1.19 29.24
C GLY A 32 -26.50 0.21 29.62
N GLY A 33 -26.36 1.21 28.74
CA GLY A 33 -26.71 2.60 29.01
C GLY A 33 -25.68 3.37 29.85
N LEU A 34 -24.52 2.78 30.11
CA LEU A 34 -23.41 3.44 30.79
C LEU A 34 -22.35 3.91 29.78
N PRO A 35 -21.75 5.09 29.99
CA PRO A 35 -20.69 5.58 29.13
C PRO A 35 -19.47 4.67 29.21
N GLY A 36 -18.86 4.40 28.06
CA GLY A 36 -17.68 3.57 27.96
C GLY A 36 -16.48 4.14 28.73
N ALA A 37 -15.70 3.25 29.34
CA ALA A 37 -14.55 3.65 30.15
C ALA A 37 -13.42 4.22 29.29
N MET A 38 -12.86 5.36 29.70
CA MET A 38 -11.62 5.93 29.18
C MET A 38 -10.44 5.40 30.00
N VAL A 39 -9.69 4.46 29.42
CA VAL A 39 -8.53 3.78 30.05
C VAL A 39 -7.19 4.20 29.44
N GLY A 40 -7.22 5.16 28.51
CA GLY A 40 -6.03 5.74 27.89
C GLY A 40 -5.45 6.92 28.66
N GLU A 41 -4.12 7.01 28.68
CA GLU A 41 -3.35 8.01 29.40
C GLU A 41 -2.36 8.73 28.46
N GLU A 42 -2.25 10.04 28.65
CA GLU A 42 -1.35 10.95 27.93
C GLU A 42 0.04 10.94 28.57
N ALA A 43 0.86 9.97 28.20
CA ALA A 43 2.16 9.74 28.83
C ALA A 43 3.24 10.67 28.26
N HIS A 44 4.03 11.27 29.15
CA HIS A 44 5.23 12.02 28.76
C HIS A 44 6.39 11.08 28.44
N ILE A 45 7.00 11.24 27.25
CA ILE A 45 8.21 10.52 26.86
C ILE A 45 9.38 10.96 27.75
N ILE A 46 9.52 12.27 27.94
CA ILE A 46 10.45 12.91 28.87
C ILE A 46 9.64 13.53 30.01
N ALA A 47 9.90 13.09 31.24
CA ALA A 47 9.10 13.45 32.41
C ALA A 47 9.01 14.96 32.66
N ARG A 48 7.89 15.33 33.28
CA ARG A 48 7.51 16.72 33.54
C ARG A 48 8.30 17.37 34.68
N SER A 49 8.64 16.59 35.70
CA SER A 49 9.23 17.06 36.97
C SER A 49 10.62 16.47 37.19
N PRO A 50 11.54 17.21 37.81
CA PRO A 50 12.81 16.65 38.29
C PRO A 50 12.56 15.41 39.15
N GLY A 51 13.28 14.32 38.87
CA GLY A 51 13.09 13.02 39.54
C GLY A 51 12.06 12.08 38.88
N GLY A 52 11.33 12.54 37.86
CA GLY A 52 10.48 11.68 37.05
C GLY A 52 11.28 10.80 36.06
N ALA A 53 10.62 9.77 35.52
CA ALA A 53 11.23 8.84 34.58
C ALA A 53 11.81 9.56 33.35
N ARG A 54 13.11 9.38 33.09
CA ARG A 54 13.82 9.97 31.94
C ARG A 54 13.78 11.51 31.91
N TYR A 55 13.73 12.15 33.07
CA TYR A 55 13.72 13.61 33.14
C TYR A 55 14.98 14.21 32.48
N GLU A 56 14.75 15.15 31.57
CA GLU A 56 15.77 16.02 30.99
C GLU A 56 15.26 17.47 30.98
N PRO A 57 16.13 18.47 31.12
CA PRO A 57 15.76 19.87 30.96
C PRO A 57 15.15 20.11 29.57
N LEU A 58 13.91 20.63 29.54
CA LEU A 58 13.16 20.92 28.32
C LEU A 58 12.43 22.24 28.45
N ASP A 59 12.25 22.90 27.32
CA ASP A 59 11.39 24.08 27.23
C ASP A 59 9.96 23.72 27.71
N PRO A 60 9.31 24.56 28.55
CA PRO A 60 7.96 24.30 29.04
C PRO A 60 6.92 24.05 27.94
N LYS A 61 7.05 24.69 26.76
CA LYS A 61 6.17 24.48 25.60
C LYS A 61 6.41 23.12 24.95
N ALA A 62 7.65 22.67 24.89
CA ALA A 62 8.02 21.37 24.34
C ALA A 62 7.62 20.23 25.29
N ARG A 63 7.63 20.48 26.60
CA ARG A 63 7.32 19.49 27.63
C ARG A 63 5.89 18.96 27.54
N ASP A 64 4.90 19.83 27.36
CA ASP A 64 3.49 19.44 27.10
C ASP A 64 3.16 19.42 25.59
N GLY A 65 4.19 19.37 24.74
CA GLY A 65 4.08 19.35 23.29
C GLY A 65 3.76 17.96 22.75
N TYR A 66 3.12 17.91 21.58
CA TYR A 66 2.71 16.67 20.93
C TYR A 66 3.88 15.67 20.72
N ASP A 67 5.07 16.17 20.41
CA ASP A 67 6.25 15.33 20.16
C ASP A 67 6.80 14.66 21.42
N ASN A 68 6.47 15.20 22.60
CA ASN A 68 6.86 14.63 23.89
C ASN A 68 5.77 13.73 24.50
N LEU A 69 4.67 13.48 23.80
CA LEU A 69 3.54 12.69 24.30
C LEU A 69 3.34 11.41 23.50
N ILE A 70 3.06 10.31 24.20
CA ILE A 70 2.66 9.02 23.63
C ILE A 70 1.38 8.56 24.34
N LEU A 71 0.46 7.96 23.57
CA LEU A 71 -0.81 7.49 24.11
C LEU A 71 -0.72 6.01 24.49
N LEU A 72 -0.97 5.68 25.76
CA LEU A 72 -0.86 4.32 26.30
C LEU A 72 -2.12 3.96 27.09
N CYS A 73 -2.36 2.66 27.33
CA CYS A 73 -3.31 2.26 28.36
C CYS A 73 -2.65 2.36 29.75
N ALA A 74 -3.46 2.45 30.81
CA ALA A 74 -2.96 2.57 32.18
C ALA A 74 -1.89 1.50 32.57
N ASN A 75 -2.06 0.26 32.10
CA ASN A 75 -1.11 -0.83 32.33
C ASN A 75 0.26 -0.57 31.67
N ASP A 76 0.24 -0.25 30.37
CA ASP A 76 1.47 0.01 29.61
C ASP A 76 2.15 1.31 30.06
N HIS A 77 1.38 2.33 30.46
CA HIS A 77 1.91 3.56 31.02
C HIS A 77 2.69 3.28 32.32
N SER A 78 2.07 2.54 33.25
CA SER A 78 2.71 2.14 34.51
C SER A 78 4.00 1.34 34.27
N GLU A 79 4.00 0.42 33.30
CA GLU A 79 5.19 -0.37 32.95
C GLU A 79 6.33 0.51 32.39
N VAL A 80 5.99 1.43 31.49
CA VAL A 80 6.97 2.34 30.86
C VAL A 80 7.63 3.23 31.90
N ASP A 81 6.88 3.74 32.87
CA ASP A 81 7.42 4.59 33.94
C ASP A 81 8.24 3.81 34.96
N ALA A 82 7.86 2.57 35.27
CA ALA A 82 8.62 1.70 36.17
C ALA A 82 9.96 1.22 35.57
N GLN A 83 10.10 1.20 34.24
CA GLN A 83 11.27 0.62 33.56
C GLN A 83 11.96 1.63 32.61
N PRO A 84 12.50 2.75 33.13
CA PRO A 84 13.07 3.82 32.29
C PRO A 84 14.34 3.42 31.53
N SER A 85 15.09 2.43 32.02
CA SER A 85 16.27 1.88 31.33
C SER A 85 15.90 1.06 30.09
N ARG A 86 14.76 0.34 30.13
CA ARG A 86 14.22 -0.41 28.99
C ARG A 86 13.48 0.49 28.01
N HIS A 87 12.69 1.41 28.52
CA HIS A 87 11.86 2.32 27.73
C HIS A 87 12.51 3.69 27.60
N THR A 88 13.65 3.76 26.93
CA THR A 88 14.37 5.01 26.69
C THR A 88 13.57 6.00 25.84
N VAL A 89 13.95 7.29 25.89
CA VAL A 89 13.35 8.36 25.06
C VAL A 89 13.32 7.98 23.58
N ALA A 90 14.43 7.47 23.05
CA ALA A 90 14.55 7.04 21.65
C ALA A 90 13.59 5.87 21.32
N SER A 91 13.49 4.90 22.24
CA SER A 91 12.58 3.76 22.09
C SER A 91 11.11 4.20 22.06
N LEU A 92 10.71 5.09 22.97
CA LEU A 92 9.34 5.61 23.02
C LEU A 92 8.98 6.48 21.82
N ARG A 93 9.90 7.33 21.33
CA ARG A 93 9.70 8.06 20.07
C ARG A 93 9.54 7.14 18.88
N THR A 94 10.34 6.07 18.82
CA THR A 94 10.22 5.04 17.77
C THR A 94 8.88 4.31 17.87
N MET A 95 8.46 3.95 19.08
CA MET A 95 7.16 3.31 19.34
C MET A 95 6.00 4.20 18.90
N LYS A 96 6.00 5.48 19.30
CA LYS A 96 5.02 6.49 18.86
C LYS A 96 4.95 6.55 17.33
N ARG A 97 6.10 6.73 16.66
CA ARG A 97 6.16 6.81 15.20
C ARG A 97 5.62 5.55 14.51
N ARG A 98 6.07 4.36 14.95
CA ARG A 98 5.59 3.08 14.40
C ARG A 98 4.08 2.91 14.64
N HIS A 99 3.59 3.34 15.79
CA HIS A 99 2.17 3.28 16.10
C HIS A 99 1.34 4.19 15.20
N GLU A 100 1.68 5.46 15.08
CA GLU A 100 0.94 6.41 14.26
C GLU A 100 1.01 6.05 12.76
N LEU A 101 2.13 5.49 12.28
CA LEU A 101 2.22 4.94 10.92
C LEU A 101 1.29 3.76 10.72
N TRP A 102 1.22 2.84 11.70
CA TRP A 102 0.28 1.72 11.66
C TRP A 102 -1.18 2.18 11.70
N VAL A 103 -1.52 3.18 12.52
CA VAL A 103 -2.89 3.75 12.51
C VAL A 103 -3.17 4.35 11.15
N LYS A 104 -2.25 5.16 10.61
CA LYS A 104 -2.37 5.77 9.29
C LYS A 104 -2.57 4.73 8.19
N SER A 105 -1.88 3.60 8.23
CA SER A 105 -2.00 2.53 7.23
C SER A 105 -3.24 1.65 7.40
N ARG A 106 -3.96 1.75 8.52
CA ARG A 106 -5.22 1.04 8.74
C ARG A 106 -6.43 1.92 8.44
N LEU A 107 -6.30 3.24 8.64
CA LEU A 107 -7.37 4.21 8.37
C LEU A 107 -7.40 4.67 6.92
N HIS A 108 -6.23 4.81 6.29
CA HIS A 108 -6.18 4.74 4.83
C HIS A 108 -6.16 3.24 4.53
N GLY A 109 -7.17 2.74 3.80
CA GLY A 109 -7.03 1.44 3.13
C GLY A 109 -5.71 1.41 2.33
N PRO A 110 -5.24 0.24 1.85
CA PRO A 110 -4.02 0.16 1.06
C PRO A 110 -4.04 1.32 0.05
N THR A 111 -3.11 2.24 0.23
CA THR A 111 -3.10 3.48 -0.54
C THR A 111 -3.14 3.07 -2.00
N SER A 112 -4.08 3.62 -2.77
CA SER A 112 -4.09 3.51 -4.23
C SER A 112 -2.85 4.15 -4.89
N ASP A 113 -1.83 4.47 -4.10
CA ASP A 113 -0.46 4.74 -4.53
C ASP A 113 0.17 3.41 -4.97
N ASN A 114 -0.45 2.81 -5.98
CA ASN A 114 0.19 1.86 -6.85
C ASN A 114 1.23 2.70 -7.60
N GLY A 115 2.51 2.57 -7.24
CA GLY A 115 3.60 3.16 -8.03
C GLY A 115 3.43 2.82 -9.52
N PRO A 116 4.11 3.56 -10.42
CA PRO A 116 3.92 3.41 -11.85
C PRO A 116 4.04 1.93 -12.26
N THR A 117 3.00 1.40 -12.90
CA THR A 117 3.04 0.05 -13.47
C THR A 117 3.85 0.12 -14.75
N LEU A 118 4.95 -0.64 -14.82
CA LEU A 118 5.64 -0.82 -16.09
C LEU A 118 4.79 -1.72 -16.99
N VAL A 119 4.48 -1.22 -18.17
CA VAL A 119 3.68 -1.90 -19.18
C VAL A 119 4.47 -2.02 -20.48
N THR A 120 4.17 -3.04 -21.26
CA THR A 120 4.73 -3.24 -22.60
C THR A 120 3.63 -3.61 -23.58
N VAL A 121 3.87 -3.40 -24.88
CA VAL A 121 2.92 -3.77 -25.93
C VAL A 121 2.81 -5.29 -26.01
N MET A 122 1.59 -5.80 -25.86
CA MET A 122 1.22 -7.20 -26.05
C MET A 122 0.99 -7.46 -27.53
N ARG A 123 1.74 -8.39 -28.13
CA ARG A 123 1.64 -8.73 -29.55
C ARG A 123 0.93 -10.05 -29.79
N SER A 124 0.78 -10.87 -28.76
CA SER A 124 0.15 -12.18 -28.85
C SER A 124 -0.24 -12.73 -27.48
N GLY A 125 -1.02 -13.81 -27.46
CA GLY A 125 -1.27 -14.57 -26.24
C GLY A 125 -0.02 -15.17 -25.59
N ASN A 126 1.12 -15.28 -26.31
CA ASN A 126 2.39 -15.66 -25.67
C ASN A 126 2.96 -14.56 -24.77
N ASP A 127 2.65 -13.28 -25.05
CA ASP A 127 3.04 -12.15 -24.22
C ASP A 127 2.11 -12.01 -23.02
N LEU A 128 0.81 -12.29 -23.23
CA LEU A 128 -0.23 -12.21 -22.19
C LEU A 128 -0.17 -13.35 -21.18
N TRP A 129 -0.01 -14.60 -21.64
CA TRP A 129 -0.12 -15.79 -20.78
C TRP A 129 0.78 -15.73 -19.51
N PRO A 130 2.05 -15.31 -19.59
CA PRO A 130 2.91 -15.19 -18.41
C PRO A 130 2.45 -14.12 -17.41
N LEU A 131 1.73 -13.09 -17.86
CA LEU A 131 1.20 -12.04 -16.99
C LEU A 131 -0.05 -12.51 -16.24
N ILE A 132 -0.99 -13.13 -16.97
CA ILE A 132 -2.28 -13.57 -16.42
C ILE A 132 -2.16 -14.81 -15.55
N ASN A 133 -1.23 -15.71 -15.89
CA ASN A 133 -1.09 -16.94 -15.12
C ASN A 133 -0.63 -16.61 -13.69
N ARG A 134 -1.40 -17.05 -12.70
CA ARG A 134 -1.19 -16.81 -11.27
C ARG A 134 -1.39 -15.36 -10.82
N ALA A 135 -2.07 -14.54 -11.61
CA ALA A 135 -2.58 -13.25 -11.17
C ALA A 135 -3.66 -13.43 -10.09
N PHE A 136 -3.71 -12.52 -9.12
CA PHE A 136 -4.74 -12.48 -8.07
C PHE A 136 -5.92 -11.59 -8.48
N GLY A 137 -5.75 -10.78 -9.52
CA GLY A 137 -6.78 -9.92 -10.08
C GLY A 137 -6.26 -9.18 -11.30
N TRP A 138 -7.16 -8.45 -11.96
CA TRP A 138 -6.88 -7.72 -13.20
C TRP A 138 -7.58 -6.35 -13.15
N GLN A 139 -6.95 -5.38 -13.81
CA GLN A 139 -7.50 -4.07 -14.05
C GLN A 139 -7.40 -3.77 -15.54
N PHE A 140 -8.51 -3.27 -16.08
CA PHE A 140 -8.59 -2.83 -17.47
C PHE A 140 -8.68 -1.31 -17.58
N GLY A 141 -8.09 -0.77 -18.64
CA GLY A 141 -8.23 0.62 -19.08
C GLY A 141 -8.58 0.67 -20.56
N MET A 142 -9.39 1.65 -20.95
CA MET A 142 -9.84 1.88 -22.31
C MET A 142 -9.67 3.38 -22.64
N PRO A 143 -9.43 3.73 -23.92
CA PRO A 143 -9.30 5.13 -24.30
C PRO A 143 -10.66 5.82 -24.29
N GLU A 144 -10.67 7.14 -24.12
CA GLU A 144 -11.89 7.94 -24.22
C GLU A 144 -12.25 8.22 -25.69
N GLY A 145 -13.53 8.53 -25.95
CA GLY A 145 -13.98 8.96 -27.28
C GLY A 145 -14.07 7.84 -28.31
N LEU A 146 -14.44 6.64 -27.88
CA LEU A 146 -14.71 5.48 -28.73
C LEU A 146 -16.08 5.60 -29.42
N SER A 147 -16.21 5.01 -30.60
CA SER A 147 -17.51 4.74 -31.22
C SER A 147 -18.15 3.47 -30.65
N GLU A 148 -19.47 3.29 -30.79
CA GLU A 148 -20.17 2.07 -30.31
C GLU A 148 -19.54 0.78 -30.87
N GLU A 149 -19.13 0.77 -32.14
CA GLU A 149 -18.47 -0.40 -32.76
C GLU A 149 -17.09 -0.68 -32.16
N GLU A 150 -16.35 0.36 -31.75
CA GLU A 150 -15.05 0.19 -31.10
C GLU A 150 -15.21 -0.25 -29.64
N GLU A 151 -16.21 0.25 -28.93
CA GLU A 151 -16.55 -0.19 -27.57
C GLU A 151 -16.91 -1.68 -27.56
N ASP A 152 -17.82 -2.12 -28.44
CA ASP A 152 -18.22 -3.52 -28.55
C ASP A 152 -17.03 -4.45 -28.86
N LEU A 153 -16.12 -4.00 -29.74
CA LEU A 153 -14.90 -4.73 -30.07
C LEU A 153 -13.99 -4.89 -28.86
N ILE A 154 -13.74 -3.79 -28.13
CA ILE A 154 -12.84 -3.80 -26.97
C ILE A 154 -13.47 -4.62 -25.84
N ASP A 155 -14.76 -4.46 -25.56
CA ASP A 155 -15.47 -5.21 -24.54
C ASP A 155 -15.42 -6.72 -24.83
N SER A 156 -15.63 -7.14 -26.08
CA SER A 156 -15.52 -8.55 -26.48
C SER A 156 -14.11 -9.10 -26.25
N ALA A 157 -13.08 -8.33 -26.62
CA ALA A 157 -11.69 -8.72 -26.42
C ALA A 157 -11.33 -8.84 -24.93
N LEU A 158 -11.71 -7.84 -24.13
CA LEU A 158 -11.45 -7.82 -22.69
C LEU A 158 -12.24 -8.90 -21.94
N GLN A 159 -13.47 -9.20 -22.35
CA GLN A 159 -14.27 -10.29 -21.80
C GLN A 159 -13.59 -11.64 -22.05
N THR A 160 -13.15 -11.89 -23.29
CA THR A 160 -12.46 -13.14 -23.63
C THR A 160 -11.16 -13.30 -22.82
N ILE A 161 -10.37 -12.23 -22.67
CA ILE A 161 -9.17 -12.25 -21.84
C ILE A 161 -9.51 -12.50 -20.37
N THR A 162 -10.58 -11.88 -19.86
CA THR A 162 -11.07 -12.08 -18.48
C THR A 162 -11.45 -13.53 -18.23
N ASP A 163 -12.18 -14.15 -19.15
CA ASP A 163 -12.58 -15.56 -19.04
C ASP A 163 -11.34 -16.46 -18.90
N TRP A 164 -10.28 -16.20 -19.68
CA TRP A 164 -9.01 -16.93 -19.55
C TRP A 164 -8.25 -16.60 -18.26
N CYS A 165 -8.32 -15.37 -17.76
CA CYS A 165 -7.74 -15.00 -16.45
C CYS A 165 -8.37 -15.81 -15.33
N ASP A 166 -9.70 -15.89 -15.31
CA ASP A 166 -10.49 -16.59 -14.29
C ASP A 166 -10.12 -18.07 -14.16
N ILE A 167 -9.84 -18.74 -15.28
CA ILE A 167 -9.54 -20.19 -15.32
C ILE A 167 -8.07 -20.52 -15.58
N SER A 168 -7.18 -19.53 -15.59
CA SER A 168 -5.78 -19.68 -16.02
C SER A 168 -5.02 -20.81 -15.28
N THR A 169 -5.26 -20.94 -13.98
CA THR A 169 -4.63 -21.98 -13.14
C THR A 169 -5.12 -23.37 -13.51
N ASP A 170 -6.43 -23.54 -13.76
CA ASP A 170 -7.00 -24.82 -14.18
C ASP A 170 -6.53 -25.22 -15.58
N VAL A 171 -6.44 -24.25 -16.49
CA VAL A 171 -5.95 -24.45 -17.85
C VAL A 171 -4.48 -24.92 -17.84
N GLU A 172 -3.64 -24.39 -16.94
CA GLU A 172 -2.26 -24.86 -16.78
C GLU A 172 -2.21 -26.31 -16.29
N LEU A 173 -3.09 -26.69 -15.35
CA LEU A 173 -3.19 -28.05 -14.82
C LEU A 173 -3.67 -29.07 -15.87
N GLN A 174 -4.51 -28.64 -16.82
CA GLN A 174 -4.96 -29.49 -17.94
C GLN A 174 -3.87 -29.79 -18.97
N GLY A 175 -2.77 -29.04 -18.95
CA GLY A 175 -1.55 -29.32 -19.71
C GLY A 175 -1.36 -28.49 -20.97
N LEU A 176 -0.25 -28.77 -21.68
CA LEU A 176 0.30 -27.91 -22.74
C LEU A 176 -0.61 -27.70 -23.96
N ARG A 177 -1.63 -28.54 -24.18
CA ARG A 177 -2.60 -28.33 -25.26
C ARG A 177 -3.58 -27.21 -24.90
N SER A 178 -4.19 -27.26 -23.72
CA SER A 178 -5.14 -26.24 -23.24
C SER A 178 -4.46 -24.87 -23.14
N VAL A 179 -3.21 -24.83 -22.64
CA VAL A 179 -2.42 -23.59 -22.61
C VAL A 179 -2.22 -23.00 -24.01
N ARG A 180 -1.96 -23.84 -25.03
CA ARG A 180 -1.82 -23.36 -26.42
C ARG A 180 -3.14 -22.85 -27.01
N GLU A 181 -4.25 -23.44 -26.62
CA GLU A 181 -5.59 -23.00 -27.04
C GLU A 181 -5.93 -21.63 -26.45
N ALA A 182 -5.74 -21.45 -25.13
CA ALA A 182 -5.89 -20.17 -24.47
C ALA A 182 -5.03 -19.08 -25.11
N LYS A 183 -3.74 -19.38 -25.34
CA LYS A 183 -2.83 -18.47 -26.04
C LYS A 183 -3.32 -18.10 -27.44
N ARG A 184 -3.87 -19.04 -28.21
CA ARG A 184 -4.39 -18.76 -29.55
C ARG A 184 -5.64 -17.88 -29.51
N SER A 185 -6.55 -18.16 -28.58
CA SER A 185 -7.75 -17.34 -28.38
C SER A 185 -7.37 -15.91 -28.02
N MET A 186 -6.49 -15.70 -27.05
CA MET A 186 -6.00 -14.35 -26.71
C MET A 186 -5.25 -13.67 -27.87
N THR A 187 -4.47 -14.42 -28.67
CA THR A 187 -3.83 -13.85 -29.87
C THR A 187 -4.87 -13.32 -30.85
N ALA A 188 -5.98 -14.02 -31.07
CA ALA A 188 -7.03 -13.57 -31.97
C ALA A 188 -7.67 -12.24 -31.51
N GLU A 189 -7.84 -12.05 -30.21
CA GLU A 189 -8.33 -10.79 -29.65
C GLU A 189 -7.32 -9.65 -29.83
N VAL A 190 -6.03 -9.92 -29.55
CA VAL A 190 -4.96 -8.93 -29.78
C VAL A 190 -4.86 -8.53 -31.25
N ASP A 191 -4.97 -9.50 -32.17
CA ASP A 191 -4.96 -9.25 -33.61
C ASP A 191 -6.19 -8.45 -34.05
N SER A 192 -7.36 -8.71 -33.47
CA SER A 192 -8.61 -7.97 -33.74
C SER A 192 -8.49 -6.50 -33.29
N LEU A 193 -7.99 -6.26 -32.08
CA LEU A 193 -7.70 -4.92 -31.58
C LEU A 193 -6.69 -4.19 -32.48
N ALA A 194 -5.60 -4.87 -32.85
CA ALA A 194 -4.60 -4.31 -33.75
C ALA A 194 -5.16 -3.98 -35.14
N GLY A 195 -6.05 -4.81 -35.67
CA GLY A 195 -6.74 -4.58 -36.94
C GLY A 195 -7.63 -3.34 -36.94
N ALA A 196 -8.20 -2.98 -35.79
CA ALA A 196 -8.96 -1.75 -35.57
C ALA A 196 -8.09 -0.54 -35.20
N GLY A 197 -6.76 -0.68 -35.17
CA GLY A 197 -5.83 0.40 -34.88
C GLY A 197 -5.58 0.64 -33.40
N PHE A 198 -5.90 -0.31 -32.52
CA PHE A 198 -5.59 -0.25 -31.10
C PHE A 198 -4.34 -1.05 -30.74
N LEU A 199 -3.72 -0.67 -29.62
CA LEU A 199 -2.66 -1.42 -28.96
C LEU A 199 -3.18 -1.90 -27.62
N LEU A 200 -2.83 -3.14 -27.26
CA LEU A 200 -3.00 -3.66 -25.91
C LEU A 200 -1.66 -3.55 -25.19
N LEU A 201 -1.61 -2.76 -24.12
CA LEU A 201 -0.49 -2.75 -23.19
C LEU A 201 -0.77 -3.71 -22.03
N GLY A 202 0.28 -4.38 -21.56
CA GLY A 202 0.20 -5.30 -20.44
C GLY A 202 1.37 -5.16 -19.48
N GLY A 203 1.06 -5.21 -18.19
CA GLY A 203 2.04 -5.19 -17.11
C GLY A 203 1.50 -5.85 -15.84
N GLN A 204 2.36 -5.97 -14.85
CA GLN A 204 2.00 -6.56 -13.56
C GLN A 204 2.54 -5.69 -12.43
N ARG A 205 1.73 -5.51 -11.40
CA ARG A 205 2.16 -4.85 -10.15
C ARG A 205 1.71 -5.63 -8.93
N GLN A 206 2.36 -5.37 -7.80
CA GLN A 206 1.86 -5.85 -6.52
C GLN A 206 0.76 -4.91 -6.04
N ALA A 207 -0.42 -5.44 -5.76
CA ALA A 207 -1.52 -4.68 -5.18
C ALA A 207 -2.12 -5.44 -4.00
N ALA A 208 -2.70 -4.68 -3.08
CA ALA A 208 -3.33 -5.25 -1.90
C ALA A 208 -4.81 -5.56 -2.17
N TRP A 209 -5.24 -6.75 -1.76
CA TRP A 209 -6.59 -7.29 -1.86
C TRP A 209 -7.21 -7.47 -0.47
N GLY A 210 -8.55 -7.50 -0.40
CA GLY A 210 -9.28 -7.73 0.85
C GLY A 210 -9.03 -6.66 1.93
N GLY A 211 -8.95 -5.37 1.54
CA GLY A 211 -8.68 -4.29 2.51
C GLY A 211 -7.23 -4.22 3.02
N GLY A 212 -6.29 -4.91 2.35
CA GLY A 212 -4.86 -4.86 2.67
C GLY A 212 -4.32 -6.06 3.44
N GLU A 213 -5.11 -7.12 3.61
CA GLU A 213 -4.69 -8.35 4.30
C GLU A 213 -3.82 -9.25 3.43
N VAL A 214 -4.01 -9.19 2.11
CA VAL A 214 -3.26 -9.99 1.14
C VAL A 214 -2.64 -9.06 0.11
N THR A 215 -1.37 -9.25 -0.23
CA THR A 215 -0.71 -8.58 -1.36
C THR A 215 -0.36 -9.62 -2.40
N GLY A 216 -0.69 -9.34 -3.65
CA GLY A 216 -0.38 -10.26 -4.75
C GLY A 216 -0.28 -9.57 -6.10
N PRO A 217 0.10 -10.34 -7.13
CA PRO A 217 0.18 -9.84 -8.49
C PRO A 217 -1.19 -9.44 -9.02
N VAL A 218 -1.33 -8.19 -9.46
CA VAL A 218 -2.47 -7.71 -10.24
C VAL A 218 -1.97 -7.36 -11.63
N VAL A 219 -2.66 -7.91 -12.63
CA VAL A 219 -2.41 -7.61 -14.04
C VAL A 219 -3.07 -6.30 -14.39
N VAL A 220 -2.37 -5.47 -15.14
CA VAL A 220 -2.91 -4.23 -15.69
C VAL A 220 -2.87 -4.37 -17.21
N LEU A 221 -4.03 -4.24 -17.83
CA LEU A 221 -4.20 -4.27 -19.28
C LEU A 221 -4.83 -2.96 -19.71
N GLU A 222 -4.24 -2.29 -20.68
CA GLU A 222 -4.67 -0.97 -21.13
C GLU A 222 -4.77 -0.97 -22.64
N VAL A 223 -5.98 -0.76 -23.16
CA VAL A 223 -6.22 -0.56 -24.58
C VAL A 223 -6.02 0.91 -24.88
N MET A 224 -5.32 1.22 -25.96
CA MET A 224 -5.00 2.60 -26.32
C MET A 224 -4.73 2.75 -27.80
N ARG A 225 -4.80 3.99 -28.31
CA ARG A 225 -4.40 4.28 -29.68
C ARG A 225 -2.87 4.49 -29.74
N PRO A 226 -2.21 4.16 -30.87
CA PRO A 226 -0.76 4.31 -31.02
C PRO A 226 -0.24 5.73 -30.74
N GLU A 227 -1.02 6.77 -31.07
CA GLU A 227 -0.70 8.17 -30.82
C GLU A 227 -0.59 8.52 -29.33
N ASP A 228 -1.31 7.82 -28.46
CA ASP A 228 -1.31 8.04 -27.02
C ASP A 228 -0.10 7.40 -26.31
N LEU A 229 0.73 6.64 -27.06
CA LEU A 229 1.88 5.92 -26.51
C LEU A 229 3.10 6.83 -26.25
N GLU A 230 3.29 7.85 -27.08
CA GLU A 230 4.50 8.71 -27.02
C GLU A 230 4.64 9.47 -25.68
N PRO A 231 3.57 10.04 -25.09
CA PRO A 231 3.63 10.70 -23.78
C PRO A 231 3.97 9.76 -22.61
N LEU A 232 3.74 8.45 -22.76
CA LEU A 232 3.91 7.44 -21.70
C LEU A 232 5.30 6.81 -21.70
N ARG A 233 6.16 7.12 -22.68
CA ARG A 233 7.53 6.63 -22.72
C ARG A 233 8.35 7.25 -21.59
N LEU A 234 8.86 6.39 -20.71
CA LEU A 234 9.88 6.82 -19.76
C LEU A 234 11.13 7.27 -20.53
N PRO A 235 11.74 8.42 -20.18
CA PRO A 235 13.01 8.81 -20.75
C PRO A 235 14.02 7.70 -20.45
N ALA A 236 14.80 7.31 -21.47
CA ALA A 236 15.87 6.34 -21.28
C ALA A 236 16.76 6.83 -20.14
N THR A 237 16.82 6.05 -19.06
CA THR A 237 17.72 6.35 -17.94
C THR A 237 19.13 6.42 -18.50
N GLU A 238 19.84 7.52 -18.21
CA GLU A 238 21.28 7.64 -18.48
C GLU A 238 22.01 6.53 -17.72
N GLN A 239 22.14 5.36 -18.34
CA GLN A 239 23.06 4.32 -17.91
C GLN A 239 24.47 4.80 -18.29
N GLY A 240 25.09 5.55 -17.38
CA GLY A 240 26.40 6.15 -17.58
C GLY A 240 27.22 6.26 -16.30
N ALA A 241 28.00 5.21 -16.03
CA ALA A 241 29.27 5.21 -15.30
C ALA A 241 29.29 5.59 -13.81
N SER A 242 29.35 4.56 -12.96
CA SER A 242 30.40 4.48 -11.93
C SER A 242 30.63 3.03 -11.53
N ALA A 243 31.49 2.33 -12.26
CA ALA A 243 32.12 1.12 -11.73
C ALA A 243 33.18 1.56 -10.69
N PRO A 244 33.25 0.95 -9.51
CA PRO A 244 34.29 1.28 -8.54
C PRO A 244 35.64 0.71 -9.01
N GLU A 245 36.65 1.57 -9.06
CA GLU A 245 38.03 1.19 -9.34
C GLU A 245 38.48 0.05 -8.40
N ALA A 246 38.96 -1.03 -9.01
CA ALA A 246 39.64 -2.10 -8.31
C ALA A 246 40.91 -1.52 -7.65
N ARG A 247 40.95 -1.53 -6.33
CA ARG A 247 42.16 -1.24 -5.57
C ARG A 247 43.19 -2.33 -5.84
N ASP A 248 44.22 -1.95 -6.57
CA ASP A 248 45.46 -2.69 -6.69
C ASP A 248 46.07 -2.89 -5.30
N ARG A 249 46.31 -4.15 -4.92
CA ARG A 249 47.07 -4.51 -3.72
C ARG A 249 48.44 -4.95 -4.17
N SER A 250 49.41 -4.05 -4.03
CA SER A 250 50.82 -4.40 -3.82
C SER A 250 51.04 -4.91 -2.39
#